data_AF-A0A6G1YR57-F1
#
_entry.id   AF-A0A6G1YR57-F1
#
_cell.length_a   1.000
_cell.length_b   1.000
_cell.length_c   1.000
_cell.angle_alpha   90.00
_cell.angle_beta   90.00
_cell.angle_gamma   90.00
#
_symmetry.space_group_name_H-M   'P 1'
#
loop_
_entity.id
_entity.type
_entity.pdbx_description
1 polymer ?
#
loop_
_entity_poly.entity_id
_entity_poly.type
_entity_poly.pdbx_seq_one_letter_code
_entity_poly.pdbx_strand_id
1 'polypeptide(L)'
;MNKKISSPIIKAIATGTILVLLVFANSMMTDSYAAKKNIPVLNQSILPGPTPLPIPPPGLLGTLQVSTKVSGGNKNPSDFTITVSGNSPKPASFAGSSSGTTVTLKPGTYNVSASSVSGYTTTYSSGCSGSISGGKNINLCTVTNQYTSPPGSTTFLNVVTKVDNTNGGTKKPSD
;
A
#
# COMPACT_ATOMS: atom_id res chain seq x y z
N MET A 1 16.20 50.73 -46.43
CA MET A 1 16.05 49.54 -45.58
C MET A 1 16.45 49.91 -44.15
N ASN A 2 15.54 49.71 -43.20
CA ASN A 2 15.57 50.26 -41.85
C ASN A 2 16.40 49.42 -40.85
N LYS A 3 17.39 50.07 -40.23
CA LYS A 3 17.79 50.10 -38.80
C LYS A 3 17.41 48.94 -37.84
N LYS A 4 18.41 48.34 -37.16
CA LYS A 4 18.62 48.21 -35.68
C LYS A 4 19.83 47.28 -35.40
N ILE A 5 20.95 47.72 -34.83
CA ILE A 5 21.29 48.11 -33.44
C ILE A 5 21.60 46.91 -32.49
N SER A 6 22.83 46.95 -31.96
CA SER A 6 23.37 46.50 -30.66
C SER A 6 23.95 45.09 -30.46
N SER A 7 25.29 45.09 -30.43
CA SER A 7 26.13 44.45 -29.39
C SER A 7 25.90 45.14 -28.03
N PRO A 8 26.15 44.52 -26.85
CA PRO A 8 27.51 44.56 -26.26
C PRO A 8 27.92 43.39 -25.33
N ILE A 9 29.22 43.08 -25.36
CA ILE A 9 30.16 42.98 -24.21
C ILE A 9 29.75 42.13 -22.98
N ILE A 10 30.45 41.02 -22.74
CA ILE A 10 30.72 40.52 -21.37
C ILE A 10 32.20 40.09 -21.25
N LYS A 11 32.94 40.89 -20.48
CA LYS A 11 34.16 40.50 -19.75
C LYS A 11 33.74 39.69 -18.51
N ALA A 12 34.52 38.68 -18.12
CA ALA A 12 34.82 38.43 -16.71
C ALA A 12 36.10 37.59 -16.58
N ILE A 13 37.13 38.21 -16.00
CA ILE A 13 38.33 37.60 -15.43
C ILE A 13 38.16 37.77 -13.92
N ALA A 14 38.42 36.76 -13.09
CA ALA A 14 39.09 36.91 -11.79
C ALA A 14 39.10 35.60 -10.95
N THR A 15 40.32 35.08 -10.75
CA THR A 15 40.90 34.53 -9.51
C THR A 15 40.14 33.53 -8.64
N GLY A 16 40.70 32.32 -8.53
CA GLY A 16 40.38 31.36 -7.46
C GLY A 16 41.16 30.06 -7.59
N THR A 17 42.35 30.02 -6.99
CA THR A 17 43.18 28.84 -6.71
C THR A 17 42.44 27.71 -5.95
N ILE A 18 43.01 26.48 -5.97
CA ILE A 18 42.87 25.38 -4.95
C ILE A 18 41.61 24.50 -5.15
N LEU A 19 41.60 23.15 -5.22
CA LEU A 19 42.53 22.08 -4.82
C LEU A 19 41.93 20.71 -5.24
N VAL A 20 42.76 19.64 -5.27
CA VAL A 20 42.42 18.20 -5.14
C VAL A 20 41.93 17.49 -6.43
N LEU A 21 42.43 16.33 -6.85
CA LEU A 21 43.70 15.60 -6.74
C LEU A 21 43.56 14.41 -7.71
N LEU A 22 44.68 14.09 -8.33
CA LEU A 22 44.90 13.01 -9.29
C LEU A 22 44.30 11.64 -8.91
N VAL A 23 43.77 11.01 -9.96
CA VAL A 23 43.48 9.59 -10.11
C VAL A 23 44.77 8.77 -10.02
N PHE A 24 44.63 7.46 -9.80
CA PHE A 24 45.62 6.36 -9.90
C PHE A 24 46.24 5.88 -8.58
N ALA A 25 45.58 4.90 -7.96
CA ALA A 25 46.24 3.90 -7.12
C ALA A 25 46.12 2.52 -7.80
N ASN A 26 47.12 2.16 -8.61
CA ASN A 26 47.52 0.77 -8.82
C ASN A 26 48.58 0.49 -7.76
N SER A 27 48.29 -0.40 -6.81
CA SER A 27 49.31 -0.95 -5.92
C SER A 27 49.16 -2.47 -5.90
N MET A 28 49.99 -3.11 -6.72
CA MET A 28 50.16 -4.54 -6.80
C MET A 28 51.45 -4.90 -6.06
N MET A 29 51.26 -5.61 -4.94
CA MET A 29 52.12 -6.67 -4.39
C MET A 29 53.64 -6.46 -4.40
N THR A 30 54.15 -5.98 -3.27
CA THR A 30 55.43 -6.44 -2.71
C THR A 30 55.24 -6.68 -1.22
N ASP A 31 54.84 -7.88 -0.83
CA ASP A 31 54.89 -8.30 0.58
C ASP A 31 56.23 -9.00 0.83
N SER A 32 57.08 -8.31 1.58
CA SER A 32 58.31 -8.84 2.16
C SER A 32 57.97 -9.93 3.17
N TYR A 33 58.49 -11.14 2.94
CA TYR A 33 58.50 -12.23 3.90
C TYR A 33 59.49 -11.92 5.03
N ALA A 34 59.00 -11.52 6.21
CA ALA A 34 59.51 -11.97 7.53
C ALA A 34 58.94 -11.14 8.69
N ALA A 35 57.90 -11.65 9.34
CA ALA A 35 57.78 -11.63 10.80
C ALA A 35 56.70 -12.66 11.21
N LYS A 36 57.14 -13.85 11.63
CA LYS A 36 56.29 -14.75 12.43
C LYS A 36 56.02 -14.05 13.76
N LYS A 37 54.96 -13.23 13.83
CA LYS A 37 54.29 -12.96 15.10
C LYS A 37 53.23 -14.02 15.28
N ASN A 38 53.35 -14.75 16.38
CA ASN A 38 52.37 -15.67 16.89
C ASN A 38 51.05 -14.90 17.11
N ILE A 39 50.19 -14.88 16.09
CA ILE A 39 48.82 -14.36 16.22
C ILE A 39 48.05 -15.46 16.97
N PRO A 40 47.46 -15.19 18.15
CA PRO A 40 46.53 -16.13 18.73
C PRO A 40 45.41 -16.33 17.71
N VAL A 41 45.22 -17.57 17.25
CA VAL A 41 44.08 -17.93 16.41
C VAL A 41 42.84 -17.47 17.17
N LEU A 42 42.21 -16.39 16.70
CA LEU A 42 40.91 -16.01 17.22
C LEU A 42 40.02 -17.19 16.88
N ASN A 43 39.62 -17.92 17.91
CA ASN A 43 38.71 -19.05 17.84
C ASN A 43 37.61 -18.70 16.84
N GLN A 44 37.52 -19.45 15.75
CA GLN A 44 36.56 -19.20 14.69
C GLN A 44 35.18 -19.12 15.33
N SER A 45 34.56 -17.94 15.24
CA SER A 45 33.25 -17.65 15.78
C SER A 45 32.28 -18.75 15.35
N ILE A 46 31.95 -19.64 16.27
CA ILE A 46 30.80 -20.52 16.13
C ILE A 46 29.61 -19.58 16.14
N LEU A 47 29.16 -19.14 14.96
CA LEU A 47 27.87 -18.49 14.86
C LEU A 47 26.87 -19.49 15.44
N PRO A 48 26.09 -19.12 16.47
CA PRO A 48 25.01 -19.98 16.91
C PRO A 48 24.16 -20.26 15.67
N GLY A 49 23.96 -21.54 15.35
CA GLY A 49 23.07 -21.93 14.26
C GLY A 49 21.72 -21.22 14.42
N PRO A 50 20.97 -20.99 13.32
CA PRO A 50 19.68 -20.32 13.42
C PRO A 50 18.87 -21.01 14.52
N THR A 51 18.62 -20.27 15.60
CA THR A 51 17.83 -20.79 16.71
C THR A 51 16.51 -21.27 16.12
N PRO A 52 16.09 -22.53 16.39
CA PRO A 52 14.77 -22.97 15.96
C PRO A 52 13.76 -21.96 16.48
N LEU A 53 13.02 -21.32 15.57
CA LEU A 53 11.98 -20.37 15.95
C LEU A 53 11.06 -21.07 16.97
N PRO A 54 10.61 -20.38 18.03
CA PRO A 54 9.70 -20.96 18.99
C PRO A 54 8.50 -21.57 18.26
N ILE A 55 8.33 -22.89 18.37
CA ILE A 55 7.16 -23.58 17.82
C ILE A 55 5.94 -22.96 18.54
N PRO A 56 4.97 -22.39 17.82
CA PRO A 56 3.77 -21.84 18.45
C PRO A 56 3.12 -22.91 19.34
N PRO A 57 2.70 -22.56 20.58
CA PRO A 57 2.01 -23.51 21.45
C PRO A 57 0.88 -24.22 20.69
N PRO A 58 0.85 -25.57 20.67
CA PRO A 58 -0.22 -26.32 20.03
C PRO A 58 -1.58 -25.87 20.56
N GLY A 59 -2.49 -25.49 19.66
CA GLY A 59 -3.86 -25.07 20.01
C GLY A 59 -4.11 -23.56 20.06
N LEU A 60 -3.10 -22.72 19.87
CA LEU A 60 -3.33 -21.27 19.77
C LEU A 60 -3.97 -20.91 18.42
N LEU A 61 -5.14 -20.26 18.46
CA LEU A 61 -5.83 -19.79 17.25
C LEU A 61 -5.16 -18.54 16.69
N GLY A 62 -5.25 -18.37 15.38
CA GLY A 62 -4.99 -17.09 14.72
C GLY A 62 -6.26 -16.27 14.63
N THR A 63 -6.11 -14.95 14.58
CA THR A 63 -7.20 -13.99 14.40
C THR A 63 -7.00 -13.22 13.11
N LEU A 64 -8.05 -13.07 12.32
CA LEU A 64 -8.10 -12.27 11.10
C LEU A 64 -9.18 -11.20 11.27
N GLN A 65 -8.83 -9.92 11.11
CA GLN A 65 -9.81 -8.84 10.94
C GLN A 65 -10.11 -8.68 9.45
N VAL A 66 -11.38 -8.77 9.10
CA VAL A 66 -11.86 -8.54 7.74
C VAL A 66 -12.76 -7.32 7.73
N SER A 67 -12.33 -6.26 7.05
CA SER A 67 -13.13 -5.05 6.84
C SER A 67 -13.67 -4.98 5.41
N THR A 68 -14.86 -4.40 5.27
CA THR A 68 -15.53 -4.22 3.98
C THR A 68 -15.73 -2.74 3.71
N LYS A 69 -15.22 -2.27 2.57
CA LYS A 69 -15.41 -0.91 2.07
C LYS A 69 -16.30 -0.95 0.85
N VAL A 70 -17.24 0.00 0.77
CA VAL A 70 -18.10 0.19 -0.39
C VAL A 70 -17.94 1.62 -0.87
N SER A 71 -17.83 1.80 -2.18
CA SER A 71 -17.66 3.11 -2.80
C SER A 71 -18.65 3.27 -3.95
N GLY A 72 -19.41 4.36 -3.92
CA GLY A 72 -20.47 4.65 -4.90
C GLY A 72 -21.69 3.73 -4.81
N GLY A 73 -22.67 3.99 -5.69
CA GLY A 73 -23.95 3.29 -5.73
C GLY A 73 -24.77 3.46 -4.44
N ASN A 74 -25.66 2.51 -4.15
CA ASN A 74 -26.61 2.57 -3.03
C ASN A 74 -26.50 1.40 -2.03
N LYS A 75 -25.45 0.58 -2.15
CA LYS A 75 -25.22 -0.58 -1.27
C LYS A 75 -24.37 -0.22 -0.06
N ASN A 76 -24.62 -0.93 1.02
CA ASN A 76 -23.89 -0.87 2.27
C ASN A 76 -22.91 -2.04 2.39
N PRO A 77 -21.89 -1.97 3.25
CA PRO A 77 -20.97 -3.08 3.49
C PRO A 77 -21.68 -4.41 3.83
N SER A 78 -22.79 -4.35 4.56
CA SER A 78 -23.58 -5.51 4.97
C SER A 78 -24.31 -6.20 3.82
N ASP A 79 -24.47 -5.54 2.66
CA ASP A 79 -25.08 -6.15 1.47
C ASP A 79 -24.14 -7.16 0.79
N PHE A 80 -22.86 -7.18 1.18
CA PHE A 80 -21.86 -8.12 0.69
C PHE A 80 -21.63 -9.20 1.73
N THR A 81 -21.90 -10.45 1.38
CA THR A 81 -21.59 -11.60 2.24
C THR A 81 -20.12 -11.96 2.08
N ILE A 82 -19.39 -11.95 3.19
CA ILE A 82 -17.99 -12.35 3.25
C ILE A 82 -17.91 -13.82 3.64
N THR A 83 -17.01 -14.56 3.00
CA THR A 83 -16.71 -15.95 3.31
C THR A 83 -15.21 -16.09 3.55
N VAL A 84 -14.84 -16.75 4.65
CA VAL A 84 -13.46 -17.10 4.97
C VAL A 84 -13.32 -18.61 4.87
N SER A 85 -12.45 -19.03 3.96
CA SER A 85 -12.00 -20.41 3.81
C SER A 85 -10.69 -20.60 4.57
N GLY A 86 -10.55 -21.74 5.25
CA GLY A 86 -9.33 -22.06 6.00
C GLY A 86 -9.57 -23.18 7.01
N ASN A 87 -8.67 -23.31 7.98
CA ASN A 87 -8.78 -24.34 8.99
C ASN A 87 -9.75 -23.93 10.13
N SER A 88 -11.00 -24.39 10.04
CA SER A 88 -12.06 -24.15 11.04
C SER A 88 -12.34 -22.66 11.35
N PRO A 89 -12.60 -21.80 10.35
CA PRO A 89 -12.86 -20.38 10.56
C PRO A 89 -14.17 -20.14 11.33
N LYS A 90 -14.16 -19.16 12.23
CA LYS A 90 -15.30 -18.78 13.08
C LYS A 90 -15.36 -17.25 13.26
N PRO A 91 -16.40 -16.58 12.73
CA PRO A 91 -17.39 -17.10 11.78
C PRO A 91 -16.75 -17.43 10.41
N ALA A 92 -17.27 -18.45 9.73
CA ALA A 92 -16.84 -18.79 8.37
C ALA A 92 -17.51 -17.92 7.31
N SER A 93 -18.72 -17.41 7.58
CA SER A 93 -19.44 -16.50 6.70
C SER A 93 -20.25 -15.50 7.53
N PHE A 94 -20.30 -14.25 7.06
CA PHE A 94 -20.92 -13.12 7.75
C PHE A 94 -21.20 -11.98 6.78
N ALA A 95 -22.11 -11.09 7.15
CA ALA A 95 -22.32 -9.84 6.42
C ALA A 95 -21.10 -8.90 6.58
N GLY A 96 -20.71 -8.22 5.51
CA GLY A 96 -19.58 -7.29 5.53
C GLY A 96 -19.77 -6.13 6.49
N SER A 97 -18.66 -5.60 7.01
CA SER A 97 -18.68 -4.50 7.99
C SER A 97 -17.53 -3.52 7.76
N SER A 98 -17.83 -2.23 7.79
CA SER A 98 -16.84 -1.16 7.67
C SER A 98 -15.94 -1.03 8.91
N SER A 99 -16.41 -1.47 10.08
CA SER A 99 -15.62 -1.53 11.32
C SER A 99 -14.74 -2.77 11.40
N GLY A 100 -14.94 -3.75 10.52
CA GLY A 100 -14.27 -5.03 10.57
C GLY A 100 -15.08 -6.11 11.29
N THR A 101 -14.79 -7.36 10.96
CA THR A 101 -15.27 -8.57 11.64
C THR A 101 -14.07 -9.42 12.06
N THR A 102 -14.08 -9.86 13.31
CA THR A 102 -13.08 -10.77 13.87
C THR A 102 -13.37 -12.21 13.47
N VAL A 103 -12.44 -12.86 12.79
CA VAL A 103 -12.51 -14.28 12.45
C VAL A 103 -11.37 -15.02 13.14
N THR A 104 -11.70 -16.08 13.86
CA THR A 104 -10.72 -16.98 14.48
C THR A 104 -10.58 -18.23 13.64
N LEU A 105 -9.36 -18.71 13.44
CA LEU A 105 -9.08 -19.91 12.66
C LEU A 105 -7.82 -20.60 13.19
N LYS A 106 -7.73 -21.91 13.01
CA LYS A 106 -6.53 -22.68 13.36
C LYS A 106 -5.39 -22.33 12.40
N PRO A 107 -4.12 -22.59 12.80
CA PRO A 107 -2.98 -22.37 11.92
C PRO A 107 -3.16 -23.08 10.57
N GLY A 108 -2.75 -22.41 9.50
CA GLY A 108 -2.87 -22.90 8.13
C GLY A 108 -3.13 -21.80 7.11
N THR A 109 -3.35 -22.20 5.86
CA THR A 109 -3.69 -21.30 4.77
C THR A 109 -5.16 -20.85 4.87
N TYR A 110 -5.42 -19.61 4.49
CA TYR A 110 -6.75 -19.01 4.44
C TYR A 110 -6.94 -18.18 3.18
N ASN A 111 -8.20 -17.96 2.82
CA ASN A 111 -8.64 -17.09 1.75
C ASN A 111 -9.97 -16.43 2.15
N VAL A 112 -10.11 -15.14 1.87
CA VAL A 112 -11.36 -14.38 2.03
C VAL A 112 -11.95 -14.10 0.65
N SER A 113 -13.25 -14.33 0.50
CA SER A 113 -14.03 -13.99 -0.68
C SER A 113 -15.28 -13.22 -0.28
N ALA A 114 -15.86 -12.50 -1.23
CA ALA A 114 -17.14 -11.82 -1.07
C ALA A 114 -18.13 -12.27 -2.16
N SER A 115 -19.42 -12.21 -1.82
CA SER A 115 -20.50 -12.44 -2.78
C SER A 115 -20.48 -11.42 -3.91
N SER A 116 -20.70 -11.87 -5.13
CA SER A 116 -20.90 -11.00 -6.29
C SER A 116 -22.23 -10.24 -6.17
N VAL A 117 -22.18 -8.92 -6.28
CA VAL A 117 -23.35 -8.04 -6.33
C VAL A 117 -23.36 -7.29 -7.66
N SER A 118 -24.51 -7.26 -8.34
CA SER A 118 -24.63 -6.63 -9.65
C SER A 118 -24.24 -5.15 -9.61
N GLY A 119 -23.44 -4.72 -10.60
CA GLY A 119 -22.94 -3.35 -10.70
C GLY A 119 -21.78 -3.02 -9.75
N TYR A 120 -21.27 -3.99 -8.99
CA TYR A 120 -20.10 -3.80 -8.12
C TYR A 120 -18.94 -4.69 -8.54
N THR A 121 -17.74 -4.11 -8.54
CA THR A 121 -16.48 -4.83 -8.72
C THR A 121 -15.78 -4.98 -7.38
N THR A 122 -15.48 -6.23 -7.01
CA THR A 122 -14.80 -6.54 -5.75
C THR A 122 -13.29 -6.66 -5.94
N THR A 123 -12.52 -6.02 -5.07
CA THR A 123 -11.07 -6.19 -4.96
C THR A 123 -10.67 -6.52 -3.52
N TYR A 124 -9.52 -7.18 -3.39
CA TYR A 124 -9.03 -7.68 -2.11
C TYR A 124 -7.64 -7.12 -1.83
N SER A 125 -7.38 -6.72 -0.59
CA SER A 125 -6.02 -6.39 -0.15
C SER A 125 -5.15 -7.65 -0.06
N SER A 126 -3.83 -7.47 0.03
CA SER A 126 -2.86 -8.56 0.18
C SER A 126 -3.08 -9.43 1.42
N GLY A 127 -3.73 -8.90 2.46
CA GLY A 127 -4.04 -9.64 3.70
C GLY A 127 -5.29 -10.52 3.63
N CYS A 128 -5.98 -10.59 2.49
CA CYS A 128 -7.17 -11.42 2.34
C CYS A 128 -6.86 -12.86 1.91
N SER A 129 -5.58 -13.22 1.74
CA SER A 129 -5.13 -14.58 1.50
C SER A 129 -3.74 -14.78 2.07
N GLY A 130 -3.41 -16.00 2.49
CA GLY A 130 -2.07 -16.32 2.96
C GLY A 130 -2.10 -17.42 4.01
N SER A 131 -1.11 -17.43 4.90
CA SER A 131 -1.04 -18.37 6.01
C SER A 131 -1.07 -17.62 7.33
N ILE A 132 -1.80 -18.17 8.30
CA ILE A 132 -1.85 -17.64 9.66
C ILE A 132 -1.26 -18.65 10.64
N SER A 133 -0.45 -18.16 11.57
CA SER A 133 0.12 -18.95 12.65
C SER A 133 -0.66 -18.71 13.95
N GLY A 134 -0.59 -19.66 14.88
CA GLY A 134 -1.24 -19.52 16.17
C GLY A 134 -0.75 -18.30 16.93
N GLY A 135 -1.67 -17.54 17.53
CA GLY A 135 -1.37 -16.34 18.32
C GLY A 135 -1.05 -15.10 17.50
N LYS A 136 -1.13 -15.19 16.17
CA LYS A 136 -1.00 -14.04 15.29
C LYS A 136 -2.36 -13.40 15.04
N ASN A 137 -2.36 -12.08 15.03
CA ASN A 137 -3.49 -11.27 14.61
C ASN A 137 -3.13 -10.60 13.27
N ILE A 138 -3.95 -10.82 12.25
CA ILE A 138 -3.81 -10.21 10.93
C ILE A 138 -4.90 -9.15 10.80
N ASN A 139 -4.51 -7.88 10.82
CA ASN A 139 -5.43 -6.75 10.63
C ASN A 139 -5.25 -6.09 9.26
N LEU A 140 -5.15 -6.90 8.21
CA LEU A 140 -4.84 -6.41 6.86
C LEU A 140 -5.87 -6.80 5.79
N CYS A 141 -6.89 -7.60 6.06
CA CYS A 141 -7.87 -7.94 5.03
C CYS A 141 -8.91 -6.83 4.89
N THR A 142 -8.86 -6.16 3.73
CA THR A 142 -9.84 -5.17 3.30
C THR A 142 -10.43 -5.65 1.99
N VAL A 143 -11.74 -5.87 1.99
CA VAL A 143 -12.54 -6.19 0.82
C VAL A 143 -13.17 -4.89 0.34
N THR A 144 -12.84 -4.45 -0.88
CA THR A 144 -13.38 -3.22 -1.46
C THR A 144 -14.38 -3.57 -2.55
N ASN A 145 -15.59 -3.05 -2.46
CA ASN A 145 -16.63 -3.16 -3.47
C ASN A 145 -16.88 -1.79 -4.09
N GLN A 146 -16.42 -1.62 -5.33
CA GLN A 146 -16.57 -0.37 -6.07
C GLN A 146 -17.77 -0.48 -7.02
N TYR A 147 -18.72 0.44 -6.89
CA TYR A 147 -19.79 0.56 -7.88
C TYR A 147 -19.18 0.98 -9.22
N THR A 148 -19.49 0.21 -10.24
CA THR A 148 -19.15 0.46 -11.64
C THR A 148 -20.45 0.58 -12.40
N SER A 149 -20.80 1.82 -12.76
CA SER A 149 -21.99 2.07 -13.58
C SER A 149 -21.88 1.26 -14.88
N PRO A 150 -22.94 0.56 -15.33
CA PRO A 150 -22.94 -0.07 -16.63
C PRO A 150 -22.54 0.93 -17.73
N PRO A 151 -21.77 0.52 -18.75
CA PRO A 151 -21.47 1.38 -19.89
C PRO A 151 -22.76 1.97 -20.47
N GLY A 152 -22.87 3.30 -20.50
CA GLY A 152 -24.07 4.02 -20.98
C GLY A 152 -25.04 4.50 -19.91
N SER A 153 -24.84 4.17 -18.64
CA SER A 153 -25.65 4.72 -17.53
C SER A 153 -25.14 6.10 -17.14
N THR A 154 -25.55 7.12 -17.90
CA THR A 154 -25.38 8.54 -17.57
C THR A 154 -26.45 8.97 -16.57
N THR A 155 -26.07 9.22 -15.32
CA THR A 155 -26.95 9.88 -14.35
C THR A 155 -26.98 11.37 -14.65
N PHE A 156 -28.12 11.89 -15.14
CA PHE A 156 -28.32 13.32 -15.29
C PHE A 156 -28.86 13.91 -13.99
N LEU A 157 -28.21 14.96 -13.49
CA LEU A 157 -28.78 15.81 -12.45
C LEU A 157 -29.63 16.87 -13.14
N ASN A 158 -30.95 16.79 -12.99
CA ASN A 158 -31.86 17.81 -13.47
C ASN A 158 -31.99 18.90 -12.41
N VAL A 159 -31.18 19.96 -12.52
CA VAL A 159 -31.29 21.13 -11.64
C VAL A 159 -32.34 22.06 -12.23
N VAL A 160 -33.48 22.18 -11.56
CA VAL A 160 -34.53 23.16 -11.89
C VAL A 160 -34.42 24.32 -10.91
N THR A 161 -33.97 25.47 -11.38
CA THR A 161 -34.02 26.73 -10.62
C THR A 161 -35.42 27.32 -10.70
N LYS A 162 -36.12 27.40 -9.56
CA LYS A 162 -37.36 28.17 -9.42
C LYS A 162 -37.01 29.55 -8.88
N VAL A 163 -37.27 30.59 -9.67
CA VAL A 163 -37.18 31.97 -9.18
C VAL A 163 -38.49 32.32 -8.49
N ASP A 164 -38.40 32.76 -7.24
CA ASP A 164 -39.53 33.30 -6.49
C ASP A 164 -39.49 34.83 -6.50
N ASN A 165 -40.57 35.45 -6.98
CA ASN A 165 -40.71 36.90 -7.14
C ASN A 165 -41.83 37.46 -6.24
N THR A 166 -42.27 36.75 -5.21
CA THR A 166 -43.32 37.21 -4.28
C THR A 166 -42.98 38.52 -3.55
N ASN A 167 -41.71 38.94 -3.52
CA ASN A 167 -41.24 40.20 -2.92
C ASN A 167 -41.03 41.35 -3.92
N GLY A 168 -41.63 41.27 -5.12
CA GLY A 168 -41.58 42.34 -6.12
C GLY A 168 -40.36 42.32 -7.06
N GLY A 169 -39.63 41.20 -7.10
CA GLY A 169 -38.55 40.97 -8.06
C GLY A 169 -39.08 40.74 -9.49
N THR A 170 -38.28 41.11 -10.49
CA THR A 170 -38.62 40.91 -11.92
C THR A 170 -37.72 39.89 -12.62
N LYS A 171 -36.70 39.36 -11.93
CA LYS A 171 -35.73 38.45 -12.54
C LYS A 171 -36.33 37.10 -12.89
N LYS A 172 -35.87 36.53 -13.98
CA LYS A 172 -36.20 35.18 -14.47
C LYS A 172 -35.01 34.24 -14.23
N PRO A 173 -35.22 32.91 -14.32
CA PRO A 173 -34.14 31.93 -14.15
C PRO A 173 -32.93 32.10 -15.09
N SER A 174 -33.07 32.93 -16.13
CA SER A 174 -32.05 33.24 -17.15
C SER A 174 -31.39 34.63 -17.02
N ASP A 175 -31.77 35.43 -16.01
CA ASP A 175 -31.28 36.82 -15.79
C ASP A 175 -30.11 36.93 -14.78
#